data_AF-A0A258TM59-F1
#
_entry.id   AF-A0A258TM59-F1
#
_cell.length_a   1.000
_cell.length_b   1.000
_cell.length_c   1.000
_cell.angle_alpha   90.00
_cell.angle_beta   90.00
_cell.angle_gamma   90.00
#
_symmetry.space_group_name_H-M   'P 1'
#
loop_
_entity.id
_entity.type
_entity.pdbx_description
1 polymer ?
#
loop_
_entity_poly.entity_id
_entity_poly.type
_entity_poly.pdbx_seq_one_letter_code
_entity_poly.pdbx_strand_id
1 'polypeptide(L)'
;MCNPDANALIGGLKSMSKRLFLCLLTLLAANGWCAEIPRVDGFIAGQPVRFIVDTGASEVVIPQQLATRLGIAFEHGELARYETAGGTVTGRRIRLESIKVGNVEALGIVAHVPTQDNGLMEPLLGMSFLKNITLMLHSGTVSFLP
;
A
#
# COMPACT_ATOMS: atom_id res chain seq x y z
N MET A 1 18.36 -9.04 -19.25
CA MET A 1 17.62 -10.24 -18.82
C MET A 1 17.22 -9.99 -17.37
N CYS A 2 15.94 -10.16 -17.02
CA CYS A 2 15.42 -9.90 -15.67
C CYS A 2 15.67 -11.13 -14.79
N ASN A 3 16.29 -10.95 -13.61
CA ASN A 3 16.55 -12.01 -12.65
C ASN A 3 15.36 -12.16 -11.67
N PRO A 4 14.64 -13.31 -11.68
CA PRO A 4 13.48 -13.54 -10.82
C PRO A 4 13.83 -13.87 -9.35
N ASP A 5 15.10 -14.14 -9.02
CA ASP A 5 15.53 -14.51 -7.65
C ASP A 5 15.58 -13.31 -6.67
N ALA A 6 15.10 -12.13 -7.09
CA ALA A 6 15.10 -10.90 -6.30
C ALA A 6 14.27 -10.94 -5.02
N ASN A 7 13.27 -11.83 -4.95
CA ASN A 7 12.38 -11.94 -3.80
C ASN A 7 13.10 -12.39 -2.51
N ALA A 8 14.25 -13.06 -2.60
CA ALA A 8 15.03 -13.49 -1.45
C ALA A 8 15.81 -12.33 -0.77
N LEU A 9 16.14 -11.26 -1.51
CA LEU A 9 16.91 -10.12 -0.97
C LEU A 9 16.04 -9.11 -0.21
N ILE A 10 14.76 -8.99 -0.56
CA ILE A 10 13.85 -8.01 0.04
C ILE A 10 13.38 -8.43 1.44
N GLY A 11 13.33 -9.73 1.72
CA GLY A 11 12.90 -10.27 3.02
C GLY A 11 13.76 -9.84 4.22
N GLY A 12 15.00 -9.43 4.00
CA GLY A 12 15.95 -8.98 5.03
C GLY A 12 15.83 -7.50 5.41
N LEU A 13 15.01 -6.71 4.71
CA LEU A 13 15.04 -5.25 4.78
C LEU A 13 14.00 -4.66 5.75
N LYS A 14 13.81 -5.26 6.92
CA LYS A 14 12.78 -4.83 7.88
C LYS A 14 13.08 -3.49 8.58
N SER A 15 14.23 -2.86 8.32
CA SER A 15 14.71 -1.69 9.08
C SER A 15 15.33 -0.56 8.23
N MET A 16 15.09 -0.53 6.91
CA MET A 16 15.59 0.57 6.07
C MET A 16 14.60 1.73 6.00
N SER A 17 15.12 2.96 5.91
CA SER A 17 14.29 4.14 5.74
C SER A 17 13.56 4.11 4.38
N LYS A 18 12.37 4.71 4.30
CA LYS A 18 11.53 4.72 3.07
C LYS A 18 12.29 5.19 1.82
N ARG A 19 13.21 6.16 1.99
CA ARG A 19 14.06 6.67 0.92
C ARG A 19 15.13 5.66 0.50
N LEU A 20 15.74 4.97 1.46
CA LEU A 20 16.73 3.94 1.19
C LEU A 20 16.11 2.73 0.48
N PHE A 21 14.87 2.37 0.83
CA PHE A 21 14.12 1.30 0.17
C PHE A 21 13.82 1.61 -1.30
N LEU A 22 13.32 2.81 -1.60
CA LEU A 22 13.07 3.24 -2.97
C LEU A 22 14.37 3.30 -3.79
N CYS A 23 15.46 3.80 -3.18
CA CYS A 23 16.78 3.82 -3.82
C CYS A 23 17.26 2.40 -4.14
N LEU A 24 17.08 1.45 -3.21
CA LEU A 24 17.44 0.05 -3.42
C LEU A 24 16.62 -0.58 -4.54
N LEU A 25 15.31 -0.34 -4.60
CA LEU A 25 14.45 -0.81 -5.70
C LEU A 25 14.93 -0.31 -7.06
N THR A 26 15.26 0.98 -7.15
CA THR A 26 15.82 1.58 -8.39
C THR A 26 17.16 0.95 -8.75
N LEU A 27 18.04 0.73 -7.77
CA LEU A 27 19.34 0.10 -7.99
C LEU A 27 19.21 -1.37 -8.42
N LEU A 28 18.30 -2.12 -7.82
CA LEU A 28 17.99 -3.50 -8.20
C LEU A 28 17.47 -3.55 -9.65
N ALA A 29 16.48 -2.72 -9.98
CA ALA A 29 15.94 -2.64 -11.33
C ALA A 29 17.01 -2.26 -12.37
N ALA A 30 17.88 -1.30 -12.06
CA ALA A 30 18.99 -0.88 -12.93
C ALA A 30 20.02 -2.00 -13.20
N ASN A 31 20.13 -2.98 -12.28
CA ASN A 31 20.99 -4.15 -12.42
C ASN A 31 20.25 -5.38 -12.94
N GLY A 32 19.03 -5.23 -13.47
CA GLY A 32 18.25 -6.31 -14.06
C GLY A 32 17.53 -7.20 -13.04
N TRP A 33 17.37 -6.77 -11.79
CA TRP A 33 16.59 -7.47 -10.77
C TRP A 33 15.17 -6.88 -10.75
N CYS A 34 14.16 -7.67 -11.12
CA CYS A 34 12.77 -7.25 -10.99
C CYS A 34 12.14 -8.02 -9.83
N ALA A 35 11.80 -7.31 -8.75
CA ALA A 35 10.91 -7.85 -7.74
C ALA A 35 9.46 -7.59 -8.18
N GLU A 36 8.62 -8.61 -8.03
CA GLU A 36 7.20 -8.44 -8.27
C GLU A 36 6.60 -7.68 -7.09
N ILE A 37 5.95 -6.54 -7.37
CA ILE A 37 5.27 -5.77 -6.33
C ILE A 37 4.03 -6.57 -5.92
N PRO A 38 3.94 -7.05 -4.66
CA PRO A 38 2.84 -7.88 -4.22
C PRO A 38 1.52 -7.13 -4.34
N ARG A 39 0.62 -7.67 -5.16
CA ARG A 39 -0.74 -7.16 -5.34
C ARG A 39 -1.76 -8.15 -4.82
N VAL A 40 -2.89 -7.63 -4.35
CA VAL A 40 -4.01 -8.45 -3.91
C VAL A 40 -5.34 -7.81 -4.27
N ASP A 41 -6.28 -8.62 -4.74
CA ASP A 41 -7.65 -8.18 -4.98
C ASP A 41 -8.42 -8.09 -3.65
N GLY A 42 -9.27 -7.07 -3.53
CA GLY A 42 -10.05 -6.82 -2.34
C GLY A 42 -11.18 -5.84 -2.59
N PHE A 43 -11.73 -5.29 -1.51
CA PHE A 43 -12.86 -4.38 -1.53
C PHE A 43 -12.63 -3.19 -0.60
N ILE A 44 -13.02 -2.00 -1.06
CA ILE A 44 -13.19 -0.79 -0.26
C ILE A 44 -14.63 -0.35 -0.43
N ALA A 45 -15.35 -0.12 0.67
CA ALA A 45 -16.76 0.28 0.63
C ALA A 45 -17.62 -0.65 -0.26
N GLY A 46 -17.36 -1.97 -0.20
CA GLY A 46 -18.06 -2.99 -0.99
C GLY A 46 -17.72 -3.05 -2.48
N GLN A 47 -16.84 -2.18 -2.99
CA GLN A 47 -16.46 -2.14 -4.40
C GLN A 47 -15.09 -2.79 -4.64
N PRO A 48 -14.92 -3.55 -5.74
CA PRO A 48 -13.68 -4.28 -6.02
C PRO A 48 -12.53 -3.33 -6.37
N VAL A 49 -11.37 -3.58 -5.77
CA VAL A 49 -10.12 -2.86 -6.04
C VAL A 49 -8.94 -3.83 -6.00
N ARG A 50 -7.82 -3.42 -6.58
CA ARG A 50 -6.54 -4.13 -6.48
C ARG A 50 -5.56 -3.30 -5.66
N PHE A 51 -5.09 -3.85 -4.55
CA PHE A 51 -4.14 -3.20 -3.67
C PHE A 51 -2.71 -3.57 -4.02
N ILE A 52 -1.79 -2.64 -3.77
CA ILE A 52 -0.37 -2.92 -3.59
C ILE A 52 -0.13 -3.11 -2.09
N VAL A 53 0.55 -4.20 -1.68
CA VAL A 53 0.93 -4.41 -0.28
C VAL A 53 2.15 -3.54 0.04
N ASP A 54 2.00 -2.61 0.99
CA ASP A 54 3.06 -1.67 1.39
C ASP A 54 3.22 -1.63 2.91
N THR A 55 4.12 -2.46 3.44
CA THR A 55 4.48 -2.46 4.87
C THR A 55 5.19 -1.17 5.31
N GLY A 56 5.65 -0.34 4.38
CA GLY A 56 6.26 0.96 4.64
C GLY A 56 5.24 2.09 4.81
N ALA A 57 3.99 1.89 4.41
CA ALA A 57 2.91 2.83 4.64
C ALA A 57 2.29 2.61 6.03
N SER A 58 2.21 3.67 6.86
CA SER A 58 1.61 3.59 8.20
C SER A 58 0.08 3.40 8.14
N GLU A 59 -0.55 3.93 7.09
CA GLU A 59 -1.99 3.92 6.87
C GLU A 59 -2.30 3.41 5.46
N VAL A 60 -3.53 2.97 5.22
CA VAL A 60 -4.00 2.70 3.85
C VAL A 60 -4.00 4.00 3.05
N VAL A 61 -3.50 3.95 1.82
CA VAL A 61 -3.48 5.12 0.92
C VAL A 61 -4.44 4.88 -0.22
N ILE A 62 -5.37 5.79 -0.45
CA ILE A 62 -6.33 5.70 -1.54
C ILE A 62 -6.06 6.85 -2.51
N PRO A 63 -5.75 6.57 -3.78
CA PRO A 63 -5.66 7.60 -4.81
C PRO A 63 -6.92 8.47 -4.84
N GLN A 64 -6.76 9.78 -5.03
CA GLN A 64 -7.88 10.70 -5.07
C GLN A 64 -8.92 10.30 -6.14
N GLN A 65 -8.46 9.96 -7.34
CA GLN A 65 -9.34 9.52 -8.43
C GLN A 65 -10.14 8.26 -8.06
N LEU A 66 -9.51 7.33 -7.34
CA LEU A 66 -10.19 6.13 -6.85
C LEU A 66 -11.20 6.50 -5.76
N ALA A 67 -10.81 7.30 -4.77
CA ALA A 67 -11.71 7.73 -3.70
C ALA A 67 -12.98 8.41 -4.24
N THR A 68 -12.84 9.28 -5.25
CA THR A 68 -13.96 9.89 -5.96
C THR A 68 -14.83 8.85 -6.68
N ARG A 69 -14.22 7.90 -7.41
CA ARG A 69 -14.98 6.81 -8.09
C ARG A 69 -15.75 5.92 -7.11
N LEU A 70 -15.18 5.68 -5.93
CA LEU A 70 -15.78 4.87 -4.88
C LEU A 70 -16.85 5.65 -4.07
N GLY A 71 -17.03 6.95 -4.32
CA GLY A 71 -17.98 7.78 -3.57
C GLY A 71 -17.57 8.03 -2.13
N ILE A 72 -16.27 7.94 -1.81
CA ILE A 72 -15.76 8.18 -0.46
C ILE A 72 -15.73 9.70 -0.23
N ALA A 73 -16.43 10.17 0.80
CA ALA A 73 -16.48 11.59 1.16
C ALA A 73 -15.21 12.05 1.91
N PHE A 74 -14.05 12.00 1.25
CA PHE A 74 -12.76 12.29 1.87
C PHE A 74 -12.49 13.79 2.08
N GLU A 75 -13.26 14.66 1.43
CA GLU A 75 -13.13 16.12 1.51
C GLU A 75 -13.38 16.64 2.93
N HIS A 76 -14.21 15.93 3.70
CA HIS A 76 -14.49 16.20 5.11
C HIS A 76 -13.47 15.60 6.08
N GLY A 77 -12.49 14.86 5.57
CA GLY A 77 -11.41 14.28 6.37
C GLY A 77 -10.49 15.34 6.97
N GLU A 78 -9.76 14.97 8.02
CA GLU A 78 -8.77 15.81 8.68
C GLU A 78 -7.59 16.07 7.73
N LEU A 79 -7.18 17.33 7.56
CA LEU A 79 -5.95 17.63 6.81
C LEU A 79 -4.74 17.21 7.64
N ALA A 80 -3.90 16.35 7.07
CA ALA A 80 -2.69 15.89 7.70
C ALA A 80 -1.54 15.82 6.68
N ARG A 81 -0.32 15.84 7.22
CA ARG A 81 0.93 15.77 6.46
C ARG A 81 1.55 14.39 6.64
N TYR A 82 1.99 13.78 5.55
CA TYR A 82 2.52 12.43 5.51
C TYR A 82 3.91 12.40 4.90
N GLU A 83 4.82 11.68 5.56
CA GLU A 83 6.17 11.42 5.05
C GLU A 83 6.18 10.16 4.19
N THR A 84 6.51 10.33 2.91
CA THR A 84 6.57 9.27 1.91
C THR A 84 7.99 9.11 1.35
N ALA A 85 8.23 8.06 0.56
CA ALA A 85 9.50 7.90 -0.13
C ALA A 85 9.76 9.02 -1.15
N GLY A 86 8.71 9.57 -1.77
CA GLY A 86 8.77 10.69 -2.71
C GLY A 86 8.81 12.07 -2.06
N GLY A 87 8.85 12.13 -0.72
CA GLY A 87 8.81 13.38 0.05
C GLY A 87 7.51 13.56 0.85
N THR A 88 7.33 14.76 1.35
CA THR A 88 6.18 15.13 2.16
C THR A 88 4.95 15.38 1.29
N VAL A 89 3.82 14.73 1.59
CA VAL A 89 2.53 14.97 0.92
C VAL A 89 1.47 15.43 1.91
N THR A 90 0.52 16.23 1.44
CA THR A 90 -0.69 16.57 2.21
C THR A 90 -1.81 15.62 1.80
N GLY A 91 -2.58 15.15 2.77
CA GLY A 91 -3.71 14.26 2.53
C GLY A 91 -4.87 14.53 3.49
N ARG A 92 -6.04 14.04 3.12
CA ARG A 92 -7.22 13.96 3.98
C ARG A 92 -7.23 12.62 4.68
N ARG A 93 -7.08 12.65 6.00
CA ARG A 93 -7.22 11.47 6.86
C ARG A 93 -8.68 11.15 7.06
N ILE A 94 -9.04 9.90 6.82
CA ILE A 94 -10.41 9.40 6.90
C ILE A 94 -10.45 8.08 7.65
N ARG A 95 -11.66 7.67 8.04
CA ARG A 95 -11.93 6.35 8.58
C ARG A 95 -12.89 5.63 7.66
N LEU A 96 -12.42 4.53 7.08
CA LEU A 96 -13.24 3.63 6.29
C LEU A 96 -14.04 2.71 7.21
N GLU A 97 -15.26 2.40 6.80
CA GLU A 97 -16.11 1.45 7.51
C GLU A 97 -15.49 0.04 7.48
N SER A 98 -15.18 -0.45 6.29
CA SER A 98 -14.49 -1.73 6.11
C SER A 98 -13.54 -1.76 4.92
N ILE A 99 -12.53 -2.61 5.03
CA ILE A 99 -11.71 -3.10 3.93
C ILE A 99 -11.74 -4.63 3.99
N LYS A 100 -11.90 -5.27 2.83
CA LYS A 100 -11.83 -6.73 2.72
C LYS A 100 -10.73 -7.14 1.77
N VAL A 101 -9.91 -8.10 2.17
CA VAL A 101 -8.84 -8.71 1.36
C VAL A 101 -8.88 -10.22 1.57
N GLY A 102 -9.14 -10.96 0.50
CA GLY A 102 -9.40 -12.40 0.61
C GLY A 102 -10.52 -12.71 1.60
N ASN A 103 -10.19 -13.50 2.63
CA ASN A 103 -11.12 -13.91 3.70
C ASN A 103 -11.09 -12.99 4.93
N VAL A 104 -10.26 -11.95 4.92
CA VAL A 104 -10.11 -11.04 6.05
C VAL A 104 -10.87 -9.75 5.78
N GLU A 105 -11.76 -9.38 6.70
CA GLU A 105 -12.44 -8.09 6.72
C GLU A 105 -12.05 -7.34 7.97
N ALA A 106 -11.58 -6.10 7.78
CA ALA A 106 -11.12 -5.25 8.86
C ALA A 106 -11.97 -3.97 8.89
N LEU A 107 -12.44 -3.62 10.08
CA LEU A 107 -13.39 -2.53 10.30
C LEU A 107 -12.71 -1.29 10.87
N GLY A 108 -13.27 -0.11 10.58
CA GLY A 108 -12.81 1.15 11.14
C GLY A 108 -11.37 1.48 10.77
N ILE A 109 -10.99 1.23 9.52
CA ILE A 109 -9.61 1.38 9.05
C ILE A 109 -9.29 2.86 8.83
N VAL A 110 -8.18 3.31 9.42
CA VAL A 110 -7.65 4.64 9.15
C VAL A 110 -6.97 4.61 7.78
N ALA A 111 -7.38 5.52 6.90
CA ALA A 111 -6.78 5.70 5.60
C ALA A 111 -6.54 7.18 5.33
N HIS A 112 -5.76 7.49 4.31
CA HIS A 112 -5.67 8.84 3.80
C HIS A 112 -5.76 8.92 2.28
N VAL A 113 -6.30 10.04 1.82
CA VAL A 113 -6.40 10.41 0.42
C VAL A 113 -5.46 11.60 0.16
N PRO A 114 -4.38 11.44 -0.61
CA PRO A 114 -3.53 12.57 -1.01
C PRO A 114 -4.36 13.66 -1.69
N THR A 115 -4.11 14.93 -1.37
CA THR A 115 -4.83 16.07 -1.99
C THR A 115 -4.15 16.58 -3.25
N GLN A 116 -2.97 16.06 -3.56
CA GLN A 116 -2.17 16.38 -4.74
C GLN A 116 -1.93 15.09 -5.50
N ASP A 117 -1.86 15.20 -6.83
CA ASP A 117 -1.45 14.07 -7.64
C ASP A 117 0.01 13.70 -7.32
N ASN A 118 0.20 12.46 -6.92
CA ASN A 118 1.49 11.87 -6.58
C ASN A 118 1.84 10.69 -7.51
N GLY A 119 1.10 10.53 -8.61
CA GLY A 119 1.26 9.43 -9.56
C GLY A 119 0.76 8.08 -9.06
N LEU A 120 0.12 8.01 -7.89
CA LEU A 120 -0.43 6.78 -7.33
C LEU A 120 -1.75 6.43 -8.03
N MET A 121 -1.79 5.28 -8.70
CA MET A 121 -2.98 4.80 -9.43
C MET A 121 -3.73 3.69 -8.69
N GLU A 122 -3.01 2.87 -7.93
CA GLU A 122 -3.54 1.74 -7.16
C GLU A 122 -3.51 2.07 -5.65
N PRO A 123 -4.50 1.65 -4.85
CA PRO A 123 -4.48 1.84 -3.40
C PRO A 123 -3.34 1.04 -2.74
N LEU A 124 -2.75 1.61 -1.71
CA LEU A 124 -1.70 0.96 -0.90
C LEU A 124 -2.32 0.38 0.36
N LEU A 125 -2.03 -0.90 0.63
CA LEU A 125 -2.43 -1.60 1.84
C LEU A 125 -1.34 -1.42 2.90
N GLY A 126 -1.52 -0.42 3.77
CA GLY A 126 -0.58 -0.07 4.83
C GLY A 126 -0.84 -0.73 6.18
N MET A 127 0.00 -0.40 7.16
CA MET A 127 0.01 -0.99 8.51
C MET A 127 -1.29 -0.80 9.29
N SER A 128 -2.09 0.24 9.02
CA SER A 128 -3.43 0.38 9.61
C SER A 128 -4.34 -0.84 9.37
N PHE A 129 -4.12 -1.56 8.26
CA PHE A 129 -4.74 -2.85 7.94
C PHE A 129 -3.81 -4.01 8.30
N LEU A 130 -2.54 -3.95 7.87
CA LEU A 130 -1.59 -5.08 7.98
C LEU A 130 -1.20 -5.45 9.42
N LYS A 131 -1.34 -4.54 10.40
CA LYS A 131 -0.84 -4.78 11.78
C LYS A 131 -1.54 -5.92 12.52
N ASN A 132 -2.77 -6.25 12.14
CA ASN A 132 -3.62 -7.23 12.83
C ASN A 132 -3.82 -8.50 12.00
N ILE A 133 -3.03 -8.70 10.96
CA ILE A 133 -3.18 -9.85 10.06
C ILE A 133 -1.82 -10.49 9.82
N THR A 134 -1.79 -11.79 9.62
CA THR A 134 -0.57 -12.49 9.25
C THR A 134 -0.43 -12.48 7.73
N LEU A 135 0.61 -11.79 7.24
CA LEU A 135 1.00 -11.76 5.84
C LEU A 135 1.99 -12.90 5.56
N MET A 136 1.64 -13.82 4.67
CA MET A 136 2.54 -14.85 4.17
C MET A 136 2.84 -14.62 2.69
N LEU A 137 4.13 -14.50 2.35
CA LEU A 137 4.60 -14.46 0.97
C LEU A 137 5.33 -15.78 0.69
N HIS A 138 4.79 -16.59 -0.22
CA HIS A 138 5.39 -17.85 -0.63
C HIS A 138 5.44 -17.93 -2.15
N SER A 139 6.65 -17.99 -2.72
CA SER A 139 6.86 -18.15 -4.17
C SER A 139 6.08 -17.15 -5.03
N GLY A 140 6.05 -15.87 -4.63
CA GLY A 140 5.33 -14.79 -5.33
C GLY A 140 3.83 -14.70 -4.99
N THR A 141 3.28 -15.64 -4.23
CA THR A 141 1.87 -15.61 -3.80
C THR A 141 1.73 -14.97 -2.43
N VAL A 142 0.81 -14.01 -2.31
CA VAL A 142 0.46 -13.36 -1.03
C VAL A 142 -0.79 -14.02 -0.44
N SER A 143 -0.71 -14.43 0.83
CA SER A 143 -1.83 -14.95 1.61
C SER A 143 -2.03 -14.13 2.88
N PHE A 144 -3.29 -13.94 3.25
CA PHE A 144 -3.73 -13.21 4.43
C PHE A 144 -4.47 -14.14 5.37
N LEU A 145 -3.98 -14.25 6.59
CA LEU A 145 -4.63 -15.00 7.66
C LEU A 145 -5.05 -14.01 8.76
N PRO A 146 -6.23 -14.21 9.37
CA PRO A 146 -6.69 -13.40 10.49
C PRO A 146 -5.78 -13.50 11.71
#